data_AF-A0A957QM88-F1
#
_entry.id   AF-A0A957QM88-F1
#
_cell.length_a   1.000
_cell.length_b   1.000
_cell.length_c   1.000
_cell.angle_alpha   90.00
_cell.angle_beta   90.00
_cell.angle_gamma   90.00
#
_symmetry.space_group_name_H-M   'P 1'
#
loop_
_entity.id
_entity.type
_entity.pdbx_description
1 polymer ?
#
loop_
_entity_poly.entity_id
_entity_poly.type
_entity_poly.pdbx_seq_one_letter_code
_entity_poly.pdbx_strand_id
1 'polypeptide(L)'
;MRQHLDALRRHLERGGIPGPFHPALEPADQARVWRARKAGLGILASRRGDRKPVAGIEDTAVPPERLADYMAEVGDLLDAAGVEAAFYAHASAGCIHVRPILDLKTARDRATLDRLTEAIFSRVLVHGGVPSSEHGAGLARSGFNRRLFGPAVYAMFEDLKRAFDPQGILNPGKVVGPPPDETQLRYGPGYRPTPPAAR
;
A
#
# COMPACT_ATOMS: atom_id res chain seq x y z
N MET A 1 23.57 -21.55 6.05
CA MET A 1 22.17 -21.43 6.54
C MET A 1 22.09 -21.26 8.05
N ARG A 2 22.52 -22.22 8.89
CA ARG A 2 22.45 -22.09 10.37
C ARG A 2 23.17 -20.85 10.91
N GLN A 3 24.39 -20.58 10.44
CA GLN A 3 25.14 -19.37 10.81
C GLN A 3 24.39 -18.06 10.51
N HIS A 4 23.64 -17.99 9.40
CA HIS A 4 22.82 -16.81 9.07
C HIS A 4 21.61 -16.68 10.01
N LEU A 5 21.00 -17.79 10.40
CA LEU A 5 19.90 -17.79 11.36
C LEU A 5 20.37 -17.37 12.76
N ASP A 6 21.55 -17.84 13.18
CA ASP A 6 22.16 -17.44 14.46
C ASP A 6 22.56 -15.96 14.44
N ALA A 7 23.07 -15.47 13.30
CA ALA A 7 23.38 -14.06 13.12
C ALA A 7 22.12 -13.19 13.18
N LEU A 8 21.03 -13.61 12.51
CA LEU A 8 19.74 -12.93 12.55
C LEU A 8 19.18 -12.92 13.97
N ARG A 9 19.20 -14.05 14.69
CA ARG A 9 18.77 -14.14 16.08
C ARG A 9 19.51 -13.14 16.96
N ARG A 10 20.85 -13.12 16.91
CA ARG A 10 21.66 -12.15 17.68
C ARG A 10 21.34 -10.71 17.31
N HIS A 11 21.07 -10.44 16.03
CA HIS A 11 20.67 -9.10 15.57
C HIS A 11 19.32 -8.68 16.18
N LEU A 12 18.31 -9.57 16.14
CA LEU A 12 16.99 -9.32 16.72
C LEU A 12 17.04 -9.15 18.25
N GLU A 13 17.82 -9.98 18.95
CA GLU A 13 18.04 -9.88 20.40
C GLU A 13 18.69 -8.55 20.78
N ARG A 14 19.75 -8.13 20.06
CA ARG A 14 20.37 -6.80 20.27
C ARG A 14 19.43 -5.64 19.96
N GLY A 15 18.51 -5.84 19.01
CA GLY A 15 17.44 -4.92 18.68
C GLY A 15 16.29 -4.91 19.71
N GLY A 16 16.40 -5.67 20.79
CA GLY A 16 15.40 -5.69 21.87
C GLY A 16 14.11 -6.42 21.50
N ILE A 17 14.11 -7.26 20.45
CA ILE A 17 12.94 -8.07 20.09
C ILE A 17 12.98 -9.37 20.91
N PRO A 18 12.12 -9.53 21.93
CA PRO A 18 12.15 -10.70 22.79
C PRO A 18 11.37 -11.86 22.16
N GLY A 19 11.72 -13.09 22.53
CA GLY A 19 10.87 -14.26 22.31
C GLY A 19 11.62 -15.51 21.85
N PRO A 20 10.94 -16.67 21.88
CA PRO A 20 11.49 -17.89 21.33
C PRO A 20 11.56 -17.78 19.80
N PHE A 21 12.78 -17.80 19.24
CA PHE A 21 12.98 -17.91 17.80
C PHE A 21 12.92 -19.38 17.38
N HIS A 22 11.97 -19.73 16.52
CA HIS A 22 11.81 -21.08 15.99
C HIS A 22 12.34 -21.16 14.55
N PRO A 23 13.54 -21.72 14.32
CA PRO A 23 14.07 -21.87 12.97
C PRO A 23 13.27 -22.94 12.20
N ALA A 24 12.61 -22.54 11.10
CA ALA A 24 11.94 -23.45 10.18
C ALA A 24 12.95 -24.06 9.19
N LEU A 25 13.66 -25.10 9.64
CA LEU A 25 14.70 -25.76 8.82
C LEU A 25 14.13 -26.83 7.89
N GLU A 26 13.06 -27.50 8.31
CA GLU A 26 12.44 -28.57 7.53
C GLU A 26 11.49 -28.01 6.46
N PRO A 27 11.43 -28.62 5.26
CA PRO A 27 10.52 -28.18 4.19
C PRO A 27 9.07 -28.05 4.64
N ALA A 28 8.61 -28.97 5.50
CA ALA A 28 7.26 -28.93 6.07
C ALA A 28 7.01 -27.68 6.93
N ASP A 29 8.02 -27.22 7.67
CA ASP A 29 7.92 -26.04 8.53
C ASP A 29 7.92 -24.76 7.69
N GLN A 30 8.81 -24.70 6.70
CA GLN A 30 8.87 -23.59 5.73
C GLN A 30 7.55 -23.46 4.96
N ALA A 31 6.95 -24.58 4.56
CA ALA A 31 5.64 -24.60 3.91
C ALA A 31 4.53 -24.04 4.81
N ARG A 32 4.58 -24.28 6.13
CA ARG A 32 3.63 -23.69 7.09
C ARG A 32 3.79 -22.18 7.18
N VAL A 33 5.02 -21.67 7.28
CA VAL A 33 5.31 -20.22 7.28
C VAL A 33 4.80 -19.57 5.98
N TRP A 34 5.08 -20.17 4.83
CA TRP A 34 4.58 -19.66 3.55
C TRP A 34 3.07 -19.69 3.43
N ARG A 35 2.41 -20.73 3.96
CA ARG A 35 0.95 -20.81 4.00
C ARG A 35 0.37 -19.65 4.82
N ALA A 36 0.94 -19.34 5.99
CA ALA A 36 0.51 -18.22 6.81
C ALA A 36 0.68 -16.88 6.06
N ARG A 37 1.86 -16.64 5.45
CA ARG A 37 2.11 -15.42 4.67
C ARG A 37 1.16 -15.24 3.49
N LYS A 38 0.82 -16.34 2.79
CA LYS A 38 -0.14 -16.33 1.66
C LYS A 38 -1.59 -16.12 2.12
N ALA A 39 -1.95 -16.65 3.29
CA ALA A 39 -3.30 -16.52 3.84
C ALA A 39 -3.58 -15.12 4.43
N GLY A 40 -2.55 -14.39 4.85
CA GLY A 40 -2.66 -13.14 5.60
C GLY A 40 -3.64 -12.12 5.00
N LEU A 41 -3.54 -11.83 3.70
CA LEU A 41 -4.43 -10.86 3.05
C LEU A 41 -5.90 -11.33 3.04
N GLY A 42 -6.15 -12.61 2.77
CA GLY A 42 -7.51 -13.18 2.80
C GLY A 42 -8.12 -13.12 4.20
N ILE A 43 -7.31 -13.42 5.23
CA ILE A 43 -7.73 -13.32 6.64
C ILE A 43 -8.06 -11.86 6.99
N LEU A 44 -7.20 -10.91 6.62
CA LEU A 44 -7.43 -9.47 6.84
C LEU A 44 -8.70 -8.98 6.15
N ALA A 45 -8.93 -9.37 4.89
CA ALA A 45 -10.12 -9.00 4.14
C ALA A 45 -11.41 -9.60 4.74
N SER A 46 -11.30 -10.71 5.47
CA SER A 46 -12.42 -11.37 6.14
C SER A 46 -12.89 -10.69 7.44
N ARG A 47 -12.21 -9.62 7.89
CA ARG A 47 -12.60 -8.82 9.06
C ARG A 47 -14.09 -8.47 9.02
N ARG A 48 -14.85 -8.78 10.07
CA ARG A 48 -16.27 -8.45 10.15
C ARG A 48 -16.49 -6.95 10.40
N GLY A 49 -17.63 -6.42 9.96
CA GLY A 49 -17.98 -5.01 10.09
C GLY A 49 -17.62 -4.16 8.87
N ASP A 50 -18.01 -2.88 8.93
CA ASP A 50 -17.87 -1.92 7.83
C ASP A 50 -16.46 -1.35 7.68
N ARG A 51 -15.69 -1.29 8.77
CA ARG A 51 -14.28 -0.88 8.72
C ARG A 51 -13.43 -2.03 8.20
N LYS A 52 -12.78 -1.81 7.06
CA LYS A 52 -11.97 -2.79 6.33
C LYS A 52 -10.53 -2.32 6.18
N PRO A 53 -9.55 -3.22 6.02
CA PRO A 53 -8.21 -2.85 5.58
C PRO A 53 -8.27 -2.40 4.12
N VAL A 54 -8.31 -1.08 3.90
CA VAL A 54 -8.53 -0.48 2.58
C VAL A 54 -7.23 -0.37 1.79
N ALA A 55 -7.35 -0.46 0.46
CA ALA A 55 -6.30 -0.08 -0.47
C ALA A 55 -6.39 1.44 -0.75
N GLY A 56 -5.25 2.02 -1.09
CA GLY A 56 -5.02 3.43 -1.43
C GLY A 56 -3.52 3.73 -1.35
N ILE A 57 -2.91 3.43 -0.20
CA ILE A 57 -1.50 3.71 0.12
C ILE A 57 -0.60 2.47 0.18
N GLU A 58 -1.13 1.29 -0.15
CA GLU A 58 -0.57 0.00 0.21
C GLU A 58 0.61 -0.48 -0.64
N ASP A 59 1.22 0.34 -1.48
CA ASP A 59 2.22 -0.17 -2.44
C ASP A 59 3.41 0.79 -2.60
N THR A 60 3.79 1.43 -1.50
CA THR A 60 4.90 2.38 -1.50
C THR A 60 6.22 1.64 -1.39
N ALA A 61 7.21 2.06 -2.18
CA ALA A 61 8.58 1.59 -2.03
C ALA A 61 9.55 2.75 -1.81
N VAL A 62 10.52 2.55 -0.92
CA VAL A 62 11.66 3.45 -0.66
C VAL A 62 12.96 2.64 -0.68
N PRO A 63 14.15 3.24 -0.84
CA PRO A 63 15.41 2.52 -0.69
C PRO A 63 15.45 1.76 0.66
N PRO A 64 15.86 0.48 0.71
CA PRO A 64 15.82 -0.33 1.93
C PRO A 64 16.52 0.31 3.14
N GLU A 65 17.60 1.06 2.92
CA GLU A 65 18.34 1.80 3.94
C GLU A 65 17.55 2.98 4.55
N ARG A 66 16.51 3.48 3.86
CA ARG A 66 15.58 4.53 4.33
C ARG A 66 14.30 3.95 4.95
N LEU A 67 14.13 2.64 4.89
CA LEU A 67 12.86 2.00 5.20
C LEU A 67 12.44 2.17 6.67
N ALA A 68 13.39 2.13 7.60
CA ALA A 68 13.10 2.28 9.02
C ALA A 68 12.56 3.69 9.34
N ASP A 69 13.24 4.74 8.85
CA ASP A 69 12.83 6.13 9.05
C ASP A 69 11.46 6.40 8.41
N TYR A 70 11.27 5.94 7.16
CA TYR A 70 9.99 6.05 6.47
C TYR A 70 8.85 5.38 7.24
N MET A 71 9.08 4.19 7.78
CA MET A 71 8.07 3.46 8.55
C MET A 71 7.73 4.12 9.88
N ALA A 72 8.70 4.79 10.52
CA ALA A 72 8.44 5.60 11.71
C ALA A 72 7.51 6.78 11.38
N GLU A 73 7.81 7.53 10.30
CA GLU A 73 6.95 8.65 9.86
C GLU A 73 5.54 8.18 9.45
N VAL A 74 5.42 7.03 8.80
CA VAL A 74 4.11 6.44 8.48
C VAL A 74 3.34 6.08 9.76
N GLY A 75 4.03 5.55 10.77
CA GLY A 75 3.44 5.29 12.09
C GLY A 75 2.88 6.55 12.73
N ASP A 76 3.69 7.62 12.78
CA ASP A 76 3.29 8.91 13.34
C ASP A 76 2.06 9.49 12.61
N LEU A 77 2.00 9.37 11.27
CA LEU A 77 0.87 9.83 10.46
C LEU A 77 -0.42 9.05 10.75
N LEU A 78 -0.32 7.73 10.95
CA LEU A 78 -1.45 6.88 11.30
C LEU A 78 -1.96 7.17 12.72
N ASP A 79 -1.04 7.33 13.68
CA ASP A 79 -1.35 7.66 15.07
C ASP A 79 -2.01 9.04 15.19
N ALA A 80 -1.47 10.05 14.49
CA ALA A 80 -2.07 11.38 14.43
C ALA A 80 -3.49 11.38 13.81
N ALA A 81 -3.76 10.44 12.89
CA ALA A 81 -5.09 10.25 12.31
C ALA A 81 -6.01 9.39 13.19
N GLY A 82 -5.49 8.73 14.23
CA GLY A 82 -6.22 7.75 15.05
C GLY A 82 -6.66 6.53 14.24
N VAL A 83 -5.82 6.07 13.31
CA VAL A 83 -6.15 5.00 12.36
C VAL A 83 -5.24 3.79 12.55
N GLU A 84 -5.83 2.67 12.94
CA GLU A 84 -5.16 1.37 12.88
C GLU A 84 -4.88 0.96 11.43
N ALA A 85 -3.78 0.28 11.18
CA ALA A 85 -3.43 -0.25 9.85
C ALA A 85 -2.90 -1.69 9.92
N ALA A 86 -3.12 -2.43 8.84
CA ALA A 86 -2.46 -3.71 8.62
C ALA A 86 -1.20 -3.52 7.77
N PHE A 87 -0.14 -4.24 8.12
CA PHE A 87 1.15 -4.18 7.45
C PHE A 87 1.56 -5.54 6.89
N TYR A 88 2.01 -5.58 5.65
CA TYR A 88 2.72 -6.71 5.06
C TYR A 88 3.70 -6.17 4.02
N ALA A 89 4.77 -6.89 3.71
CA ALA A 89 5.89 -6.28 3.01
C ALA A 89 6.63 -7.22 2.07
N HIS A 90 7.34 -6.60 1.13
CA HIS A 90 8.51 -7.11 0.45
C HIS A 90 9.71 -6.27 0.92
N ALA A 91 10.00 -6.32 2.23
CA ALA A 91 10.90 -5.39 2.90
C ALA A 91 12.31 -5.34 2.29
N SER A 92 12.79 -6.46 1.75
CA SER A 92 14.09 -6.52 1.05
C SER A 92 14.14 -5.67 -0.24
N ALA A 93 12.98 -5.41 -0.85
CA ALA A 93 12.83 -4.54 -2.00
C ALA A 93 12.38 -3.12 -1.61
N GLY A 94 12.29 -2.83 -0.30
CA GLY A 94 11.83 -1.54 0.20
C GLY A 94 10.33 -1.28 0.04
N CYS A 95 9.56 -2.26 -0.47
CA CYS A 95 8.13 -2.15 -0.71
C CYS A 95 7.32 -2.59 0.52
N ILE A 96 6.47 -1.70 1.01
CA ILE A 96 5.58 -1.93 2.14
C ILE A 96 4.13 -1.77 1.72
N HIS A 97 3.32 -2.71 2.18
CA HIS A 97 1.89 -2.65 2.09
C HIS A 97 1.25 -2.22 3.39
N VAL A 98 0.83 -0.96 3.43
CA VAL A 98 0.08 -0.34 4.52
C VAL A 98 -1.39 -0.29 4.14
N ARG A 99 -2.27 -0.90 4.94
CA ARG A 99 -3.72 -0.88 4.73
C ARG A 99 -4.45 -0.29 5.93
N PRO A 100 -4.79 1.01 5.90
CA PRO A 100 -5.59 1.65 6.94
C PRO A 100 -6.94 0.93 7.15
N ILE A 101 -7.43 0.88 8.38
CA ILE A 101 -8.70 0.24 8.73
C ILE A 101 -9.81 1.30 8.79
N LEU A 102 -10.50 1.47 7.65
CA LEU A 102 -11.44 2.57 7.40
C LEU A 102 -12.78 2.07 6.86
N ASP A 103 -13.84 2.85 7.05
CA ASP A 103 -15.15 2.67 6.41
C ASP A 103 -15.39 3.70 5.30
N LEU A 104 -15.06 3.33 4.06
CA LEU A 104 -15.20 4.19 2.88
C LEU A 104 -16.64 4.51 2.49
N LYS A 105 -17.64 3.98 3.20
CA LYS A 105 -19.04 4.42 3.04
C LYS A 105 -19.25 5.79 3.66
N THR A 106 -18.44 6.17 4.65
CA THR A 106 -18.54 7.48 5.32
C THR A 106 -17.69 8.54 4.61
N ALA A 107 -18.17 9.78 4.57
CA ALA A 107 -17.40 10.91 4.03
C ALA A 107 -16.15 11.20 4.87
N ARG A 108 -16.25 11.02 6.19
CA ARG A 108 -15.14 11.21 7.12
C ARG A 108 -13.95 10.32 6.78
N ASP A 109 -14.17 9.01 6.66
CA ASP A 109 -13.07 8.06 6.45
C ASP A 109 -12.51 8.13 5.03
N ARG A 110 -13.31 8.53 4.04
CA ARG A 110 -12.79 8.89 2.70
C ARG A 110 -11.82 10.06 2.78
N ALA A 111 -12.24 11.17 3.40
CA ALA A 111 -11.37 12.33 3.59
C ALA A 111 -10.13 12.03 4.46
N THR A 112 -10.21 11.04 5.36
CA THR A 112 -9.04 10.54 6.10
C THR A 112 -8.09 9.77 5.18
N LEU A 113 -8.61 8.88 4.32
CA LEU A 113 -7.78 8.17 3.35
C LEU A 113 -7.07 9.12 2.39
N ASP A 114 -7.76 10.14 1.87
CA ASP A 114 -7.20 11.10 0.93
C ASP A 114 -6.04 11.89 1.58
N ARG A 115 -6.24 12.36 2.82
CA ARG A 115 -5.21 13.05 3.60
C ARG A 115 -4.01 12.16 3.90
N LEU A 116 -4.24 10.91 4.29
CA LEU A 116 -3.17 9.94 4.52
C LEU A 116 -2.42 9.64 3.22
N THR A 117 -3.12 9.54 2.10
CA THR A 117 -2.51 9.27 0.79
C THR A 117 -1.58 10.40 0.37
N GLU A 118 -2.04 11.65 0.42
CA GLU A 118 -1.20 12.81 0.10
C GLU A 118 0.02 12.91 1.02
N ALA A 119 -0.19 12.74 2.34
CA ALA A 119 0.88 12.84 3.32
C ALA A 119 1.95 11.75 3.12
N ILE A 120 1.51 10.48 3.00
CA ILE A 120 2.42 9.34 2.86
C ILE A 120 3.13 9.37 1.51
N PHE A 121 2.43 9.65 0.41
CA PHE A 121 3.08 9.74 -0.91
C PHE A 121 4.05 10.90 -0.98
N SER A 122 3.77 12.01 -0.30
CA SER A 122 4.75 13.08 -0.13
C SER A 122 6.02 12.61 0.59
N ARG A 123 5.89 11.79 1.65
CA ARG A 123 7.04 11.21 2.36
C ARG A 123 7.82 10.23 1.52
N VAL A 124 7.13 9.38 0.77
CA VAL A 124 7.77 8.46 -0.18
C VAL A 124 8.71 9.22 -1.12
N LEU A 125 8.28 10.35 -1.69
CA LEU A 125 9.13 11.17 -2.55
C LEU A 125 10.33 11.78 -1.80
N VAL A 126 10.14 12.25 -0.56
CA VAL A 126 11.23 12.75 0.30
C VAL A 126 12.28 11.66 0.55
N HIS A 127 11.86 10.42 0.74
CA HIS A 127 12.75 9.27 0.92
C HIS A 127 13.32 8.71 -0.41
N GLY A 128 13.07 9.36 -1.55
CA GLY A 128 13.56 8.92 -2.87
C GLY A 128 12.86 7.67 -3.40
N GLY A 129 11.62 7.45 -2.98
CA GLY A 129 10.81 6.29 -3.31
C GLY A 129 9.74 6.53 -4.40
N VAL A 130 8.89 5.52 -4.59
CA VAL A 130 7.77 5.52 -5.53
C VAL A 130 6.44 5.18 -4.82
N PRO A 131 5.34 5.91 -5.09
CA PRO A 131 4.01 5.62 -4.52
C PRO A 131 3.36 4.30 -4.96
N SER A 132 3.90 3.68 -6.02
CA SER A 132 3.49 2.35 -6.47
C SER A 132 4.71 1.59 -6.97
N SER A 133 4.99 0.47 -6.33
CA SER A 133 6.05 -0.47 -6.71
C SER A 133 5.54 -1.52 -7.70
N GLU A 134 4.43 -2.20 -7.39
CA GLU A 134 3.97 -3.37 -8.15
C GLU A 134 2.52 -3.28 -8.66
N HIS A 135 1.68 -2.40 -8.10
CA HIS A 135 0.25 -2.31 -8.43
C HIS A 135 -0.05 -1.37 -9.62
N GLY A 136 0.91 -0.56 -10.04
CA GLY A 136 0.74 0.45 -11.07
C GLY A 136 -0.13 1.64 -10.63
N ALA A 137 -0.27 2.62 -11.54
CA ALA A 137 -0.92 3.88 -11.21
C ALA A 137 -2.46 3.76 -11.10
N GLY A 138 -3.09 3.14 -12.10
CA GLY A 138 -4.57 3.10 -12.20
C GLY A 138 -5.18 4.51 -12.16
N LEU A 139 -6.41 4.66 -11.71
CA LEU A 139 -6.96 6.00 -11.41
C LEU A 139 -6.43 6.53 -10.07
N ALA A 140 -6.35 5.65 -9.07
CA ALA A 140 -6.04 5.98 -7.69
C ALA A 140 -4.68 6.68 -7.46
N ARG A 141 -3.72 6.55 -8.37
CA ARG A 141 -2.37 7.13 -8.20
C ARG A 141 -1.92 7.99 -9.37
N SER A 142 -2.72 8.09 -10.43
CA SER A 142 -2.33 8.86 -11.62
C SER A 142 -2.18 10.35 -11.34
N GLY A 143 -2.90 10.89 -10.35
CA GLY A 143 -2.73 12.26 -9.87
C GLY A 143 -1.30 12.58 -9.41
N PHE A 144 -0.55 11.58 -8.96
CA PHE A 144 0.81 11.75 -8.44
C PHE A 144 1.90 11.61 -9.50
N ASN A 145 1.60 11.04 -10.67
CA ASN A 145 2.61 10.73 -11.68
C ASN A 145 3.37 11.98 -12.15
N ARG A 146 2.66 13.11 -12.34
CA ARG A 146 3.31 14.36 -12.77
C ARG A 146 4.30 14.88 -11.72
N ARG A 147 4.00 14.71 -10.43
CA ARG A 147 4.91 15.07 -9.33
C ARG A 147 6.07 14.10 -9.21
N LEU A 148 5.82 12.80 -9.38
CA LEU A 148 6.85 11.76 -9.31
C LEU A 148 7.87 11.86 -10.44
N PHE A 149 7.42 11.93 -11.69
CA PHE A 149 8.29 11.91 -12.87
C PHE A 149 8.77 13.31 -13.29
N GLY A 150 8.15 14.36 -12.76
CA GLY A 150 8.39 15.73 -13.17
C GLY A 150 7.76 16.06 -14.53
N PRO A 151 7.70 17.35 -14.88
CA PRO A 151 6.95 17.82 -16.05
C PRO A 151 7.49 17.29 -17.38
N ALA A 152 8.81 17.14 -17.52
CA ALA A 152 9.43 16.70 -18.77
C ALA A 152 9.09 15.24 -19.10
N VAL A 153 9.33 14.32 -18.17
CA VAL A 153 9.04 12.89 -18.39
C VAL A 153 7.53 12.65 -18.46
N TYR A 154 6.74 13.36 -17.65
CA TYR A 154 5.28 13.25 -17.73
C TYR A 154 4.74 13.69 -19.10
N ALA A 155 5.28 14.76 -19.69
CA ALA A 155 4.91 15.18 -21.05
C ALA A 155 5.21 14.09 -22.09
N MET A 156 6.31 13.34 -21.94
CA MET A 156 6.63 12.21 -22.82
C MET A 156 5.58 11.08 -22.69
N PHE A 157 5.03 10.85 -21.49
CA PHE A 157 3.93 9.88 -21.33
C PHE A 157 2.67 10.35 -22.05
N GLU A 158 2.37 11.65 -22.00
CA GLU A 158 1.23 12.24 -22.70
C GLU A 158 1.42 12.18 -24.23
N ASP A 159 2.63 12.46 -24.73
CA ASP A 159 2.97 12.32 -26.15
C ASP A 159 2.78 10.88 -26.63
N LEU A 160 3.31 9.92 -25.87
CA LEU A 160 3.15 8.51 -26.17
C LEU A 160 1.67 8.11 -26.16
N LYS A 161 0.91 8.57 -25.17
CA LYS A 161 -0.53 8.32 -25.11
C LYS A 161 -1.27 8.87 -26.33
N ARG A 162 -0.99 10.11 -26.74
CA ARG A 162 -1.61 10.74 -27.92
C ARG A 162 -1.23 10.05 -29.23
N ALA A 163 0.02 9.59 -29.36
CA ALA A 163 0.49 8.92 -30.56
C ALA A 163 -0.23 7.57 -30.81
N PHE A 164 -0.49 6.81 -29.75
CA PHE A 164 -1.12 5.48 -29.85
C PHE A 164 -2.63 5.47 -29.57
N ASP A 165 -3.19 6.51 -28.97
CA ASP A 165 -4.62 6.65 -28.67
C ASP A 165 -5.09 8.10 -28.86
N PRO A 166 -5.11 8.61 -30.11
CA PRO A 166 -5.46 10.00 -30.41
C PRO A 166 -6.91 10.35 -30.05
N GLN A 167 -7.80 9.34 -29.94
CA GLN A 167 -9.20 9.52 -29.55
C GLN A 167 -9.42 9.37 -28.03
N GLY A 168 -8.39 8.96 -27.28
CA GLY A 168 -8.45 8.81 -25.82
C GLY A 168 -9.39 7.69 -25.33
N ILE A 169 -9.63 6.65 -26.15
CA ILE A 169 -10.61 5.59 -25.84
C ILE A 169 -10.02 4.45 -25.00
N LEU A 170 -8.70 4.31 -24.96
CA LEU A 170 -8.02 3.22 -24.27
C LEU A 170 -7.72 3.58 -22.81
N ASN A 171 -8.61 3.26 -21.88
CA ASN A 171 -8.43 3.50 -20.43
C ASN A 171 -8.14 4.99 -20.11
N PRO A 172 -9.06 5.92 -20.44
CA PRO A 172 -8.88 7.35 -20.19
C PRO A 172 -8.61 7.65 -18.70
N GLY A 173 -7.73 8.62 -18.45
CA GLY A 173 -7.39 9.09 -17.11
C GLY A 173 -6.46 8.19 -16.30
N LYS A 174 -6.06 7.03 -16.83
CA LYS A 174 -5.05 6.18 -16.20
C LYS A 174 -3.67 6.52 -16.76
N VAL A 175 -2.68 6.58 -15.87
CA VAL A 175 -1.29 7.00 -16.09
C VAL A 175 -1.13 8.48 -16.43
N VAL A 176 -1.92 9.02 -17.35
CA VAL A 176 -1.92 10.43 -17.76
C VAL A 176 -3.32 11.03 -17.79
N GLY A 177 -3.41 12.34 -17.58
CA GLY A 177 -4.67 13.11 -17.61
C GLY A 177 -5.77 12.59 -16.67
N PRO A 178 -5.48 12.30 -15.38
CA PRO A 178 -6.49 11.80 -14.47
C PRO A 178 -7.66 12.79 -14.28
N PRO A 179 -8.90 12.29 -14.13
CA PRO A 179 -10.03 13.15 -13.77
C PRO A 179 -9.84 13.69 -12.34
N PRO A 180 -10.58 14.74 -11.95
CA PRO A 180 -10.60 15.20 -10.55
C PRO A 180 -11.02 14.06 -9.61
N ASP A 181 -10.24 13.86 -8.54
CA ASP A 181 -10.22 12.66 -7.67
C ASP A 181 -11.60 12.25 -7.08
N GLU A 182 -12.56 13.16 -6.99
CA GLU A 182 -13.82 12.91 -6.27
C GLU A 182 -14.94 12.26 -7.11
N THR A 183 -14.78 12.17 -8.43
CA THR A 183 -15.89 11.80 -9.33
C THR A 183 -15.99 10.31 -9.67
N GLN A 184 -14.98 9.50 -9.34
CA GLN A 184 -14.88 8.09 -9.79
C GLN A 184 -14.70 7.08 -8.65
N LEU A 185 -15.50 7.22 -7.59
CA LEU A 185 -15.50 6.27 -6.49
C LEU A 185 -16.38 5.05 -6.78
N ARG A 186 -15.88 3.85 -6.45
CA ARG A 186 -16.65 2.59 -6.52
C ARG A 186 -17.90 2.62 -5.63
N TYR A 187 -17.85 3.36 -4.52
CA TYR A 187 -18.93 3.46 -3.54
C TYR A 187 -19.34 4.93 -3.39
N GLY A 188 -20.55 5.26 -3.85
CA GLY A 188 -21.16 6.57 -3.62
C GLY A 188 -21.93 6.65 -2.29
N PRO A 189 -22.41 7.84 -1.90
CA PRO A 189 -23.18 8.05 -0.67
C PRO A 189 -24.43 7.15 -0.54
N GLY A 190 -25.02 6.77 -1.68
CA GLY A 190 -26.17 5.88 -1.76
C GLY A 190 -25.83 4.39 -1.73
N TYR A 191 -24.56 4.00 -1.64
CA TYR A 191 -24.18 2.58 -1.67
C TYR A 191 -24.77 1.83 -0.47
N ARG A 192 -25.49 0.74 -0.75
CA ARG A 192 -26.02 -0.20 0.25
C ARG A 192 -25.58 -1.60 -0.16
N PRO A 193 -24.76 -2.29 0.66
CA PRO A 193 -24.39 -3.66 0.34
C PRO A 193 -25.61 -4.57 0.47
N THR A 194 -25.79 -5.51 -0.44
CA THR A 194 -26.77 -6.59 -0.28
C THR A 194 -26.28 -7.49 0.85
N PRO A 195 -27.06 -7.67 1.94
CA PRO A 195 -26.67 -8.59 3.00
C PRO A 195 -26.58 -10.01 2.43
N PRO A 196 -25.58 -10.81 2.84
CA PRO A 196 -25.54 -12.22 2.47
C PRO A 196 -26.82 -12.91 2.96
N ALA A 197 -27.36 -13.84 2.18
CA ALA A 197 -28.49 -14.65 2.60
C ALA A 197 -28.19 -15.30 3.96
N ALA A 198 -29.15 -15.23 4.89
CA ALA A 198 -29.04 -15.92 6.16
C ALA A 198 -28.80 -17.41 5.89
N ARG A 199 -27.71 -17.95 6.44
CA ARG A 199 -27.43 -19.38 6.43
C ARG A 199 -28.10 -20.05 7.62
#